data_AF-A0A1Q3GSH8-F1
#
_entry.id   AF-A0A1Q3GSH8-F1
#
_cell.length_a   1.000
_cell.length_b   1.000
_cell.length_c   1.000
_cell.angle_alpha   90.00
_cell.angle_beta   90.00
_cell.angle_gamma   90.00
#
_symmetry.space_group_name_H-M   'P 1'
#
loop_
_entity.id
_entity.type
_entity.pdbx_description
1 polymer ?
#
loop_
_entity_poly.entity_id
_entity_poly.type
_entity_poly.pdbx_seq_one_letter_code
_entity_poly.pdbx_strand_id
1 'polypeptide(L)'
;MKHIKPIKEVKHNDIVYHLFREEEEGLVCIKVDLGHLSAATHHPMLTQVGRGGIKPDGTFTGILTMKDKDGKYLHPNTRGSFVMKLLIDTELETGKTFKQSKSLWVHGAGVSDNLDKFNEGLAKGLNEKEAALQTWSGQWLKAHHGFNAVKDLHGTFQEEKNETGKSYKHYTEVVMFFYKDDQS
;
A
#
# COMPACT_ATOMS: atom_id res chain seq x y z
N MET A 1 -21.16 18.20 -13.09
CA MET A 1 -19.85 17.94 -12.43
C MET A 1 -18.75 18.42 -13.35
N LYS A 2 -17.77 19.21 -12.87
CA LYS A 2 -16.59 19.54 -13.66
C LYS A 2 -15.90 18.22 -14.04
N HIS A 3 -15.62 18.01 -15.32
CA HIS A 3 -14.73 16.94 -15.77
C HIS A 3 -13.33 17.23 -15.22
N ILE A 4 -12.98 16.63 -14.09
CA ILE A 4 -11.62 16.67 -13.56
C ILE A 4 -10.81 15.76 -14.50
N LYS A 5 -9.94 16.38 -15.31
CA LYS A 5 -8.99 15.62 -16.12
C LYS A 5 -7.92 15.01 -15.21
N PRO A 6 -7.45 13.79 -15.49
CA PRO A 6 -6.33 13.23 -14.76
C PRO A 6 -5.09 14.10 -14.95
N ILE A 7 -4.27 14.20 -13.90
CA ILE A 7 -2.96 14.86 -13.97
C ILE A 7 -1.96 14.03 -14.79
N LYS A 8 -2.18 12.70 -14.87
CA LYS A 8 -1.32 11.75 -15.60
C LYS A 8 -2.10 10.49 -15.90
N GLU A 9 -1.82 9.87 -17.04
CA GLU A 9 -2.31 8.54 -17.39
C GLU A 9 -1.11 7.62 -17.65
N VAL A 10 -1.18 6.40 -17.14
CA VAL A 10 -0.09 5.41 -17.23
C VAL A 10 -0.67 4.04 -17.58
N LYS A 11 -0.18 3.41 -18.65
CA LYS A 11 -0.56 2.04 -19.00
C LYS A 11 0.40 1.03 -18.40
N HIS A 12 -0.11 -0.01 -17.75
CA HIS A 12 0.68 -1.13 -17.22
C HIS A 12 -0.15 -2.42 -17.17
N ASN A 13 0.38 -3.53 -17.69
CA ASN A 13 -0.27 -4.86 -17.76
C ASN A 13 -1.74 -4.80 -18.22
N ASP A 14 -1.97 -4.11 -19.33
CA ASP A 14 -3.29 -3.91 -19.97
C ASP A 14 -4.30 -3.07 -19.18
N ILE A 15 -3.86 -2.42 -18.10
CA ILE A 15 -4.67 -1.49 -17.33
C ILE A 15 -4.22 -0.05 -17.62
N VAL A 16 -5.17 0.85 -17.79
CA VAL A 16 -4.91 2.30 -17.81
C VAL A 16 -5.18 2.87 -16.42
N TYR A 17 -4.12 3.40 -15.81
CA TYR A 17 -4.16 4.07 -14.53
C TYR A 17 -4.29 5.58 -14.75
N HIS A 18 -5.34 6.16 -14.20
CA HIS A 18 -5.62 7.59 -14.22
C HIS A 18 -5.29 8.17 -12.83
N LEU A 19 -4.33 9.10 -12.81
CA LEU A 19 -3.90 9.76 -11.59
C LEU A 19 -4.63 11.10 -11.48
N PHE A 20 -5.16 11.38 -10.30
CA PHE A 20 -5.86 12.62 -9.97
C PHE A 20 -5.22 13.23 -8.73
N ARG A 21 -5.40 14.54 -8.57
CA ARG A 21 -5.09 15.27 -7.35
C ARG A 21 -6.41 15.69 -6.72
N GLU A 22 -6.66 15.29 -5.48
CA GLU A 22 -7.83 15.76 -4.74
C GLU A 22 -7.65 17.23 -4.32
N GLU A 23 -8.70 18.03 -4.44
CA GLU A 23 -8.64 19.48 -4.15
C GLU A 23 -8.52 19.78 -2.65
N GLU A 24 -9.16 18.97 -1.79
CA GLU A 24 -9.26 19.24 -0.36
C GLU A 24 -7.98 18.92 0.41
N GLU A 25 -7.49 17.67 0.30
CA GLU A 25 -6.31 17.21 1.04
C GLU A 25 -5.03 17.21 0.19
N GLY A 26 -5.12 17.48 -1.11
CA GLY A 26 -3.97 17.46 -2.02
C GLY A 26 -3.39 16.05 -2.25
N LEU A 27 -4.11 14.99 -1.91
CA LEU A 27 -3.63 13.61 -2.07
C LEU A 27 -3.69 13.16 -3.54
N VAL A 28 -2.78 12.26 -3.91
CA VAL A 28 -2.86 11.54 -5.19
C VAL A 28 -3.92 10.45 -5.05
N CYS A 29 -4.82 10.40 -6.02
CA CYS A 29 -5.75 9.29 -6.20
C CYS A 29 -5.46 8.58 -7.51
N ILE A 30 -5.42 7.26 -7.46
CA ILE A 30 -5.21 6.40 -8.61
C ILE A 30 -6.50 5.64 -8.87
N LYS A 31 -7.05 5.82 -10.06
CA LYS A 31 -8.23 5.09 -10.52
C LYS A 31 -7.91 4.34 -11.81
N VAL A 32 -8.59 3.24 -12.03
CA VAL A 32 -8.41 2.40 -13.23
C VAL A 32 -9.74 2.21 -13.93
N ASP A 33 -9.69 2.12 -15.26
CA ASP A 33 -10.82 1.64 -16.05
C ASP A 33 -10.81 0.12 -16.06
N LEU A 34 -11.88 -0.49 -15.53
CA LEU A 34 -12.07 -1.94 -15.50
C LEU A 34 -13.04 -2.42 -16.60
N GLY A 35 -13.38 -1.57 -17.57
CA GLY A 35 -14.32 -1.88 -18.65
C GLY A 35 -15.79 -1.78 -18.22
N HIS A 36 -16.08 -1.18 -17.06
CA HIS A 36 -17.43 -0.93 -16.59
C HIS A 36 -17.91 0.44 -17.08
N LEU A 37 -19.10 0.49 -17.69
CA LEU A 37 -19.72 1.74 -18.11
C LEU A 37 -20.82 2.16 -17.12
N SER A 38 -20.93 3.46 -16.88
CA SER A 38 -22.04 4.01 -16.10
C SER A 38 -23.35 3.85 -16.86
N ALA A 39 -24.38 3.28 -16.22
CA ALA A 39 -25.71 3.17 -16.83
C ALA A 39 -26.34 4.53 -17.17
N ALA A 40 -25.97 5.59 -16.45
CA ALA A 40 -26.52 6.93 -16.65
C ALA A 40 -25.82 7.70 -17.78
N THR A 41 -24.49 7.57 -17.90
CA THR A 41 -23.69 8.39 -18.83
C THR A 41 -23.07 7.60 -19.98
N HIS A 42 -23.10 6.26 -19.94
CA HIS A 42 -22.40 5.38 -20.87
C HIS A 42 -20.88 5.64 -20.97
N HIS A 43 -20.31 6.34 -19.99
CA HIS A 43 -18.88 6.60 -19.89
C HIS A 43 -18.19 5.59 -18.97
N PRO A 44 -16.88 5.32 -19.15
CA PRO A 44 -16.11 4.48 -18.26
C PRO A 44 -16.21 4.90 -16.79
N MET A 45 -16.48 3.93 -15.92
CA MET A 45 -16.45 4.08 -14.48
C MET A 45 -15.06 3.73 -13.98
N LEU A 46 -14.36 4.74 -13.49
CA LEU A 46 -13.05 4.55 -12.91
C LEU A 46 -13.15 4.06 -11.46
N THR A 47 -12.53 2.93 -11.16
CA THR A 47 -12.45 2.35 -9.82
C THR A 47 -11.19 2.82 -9.12
N GLN A 48 -11.32 3.38 -7.90
CA GLN A 48 -10.15 3.79 -7.12
C GLN A 48 -9.40 2.57 -6.57
N VAL A 49 -8.10 2.51 -6.85
CA VAL A 49 -7.21 1.42 -6.40
C VAL A 49 -6.13 1.91 -5.45
N GLY A 50 -5.94 3.21 -5.30
CA GLY A 50 -5.05 3.78 -4.30
C GLY A 50 -5.29 5.25 -4.06
N ARG A 51 -5.00 5.69 -2.83
CA ARG A 51 -5.02 7.10 -2.41
C ARG A 51 -3.90 7.33 -1.40
N GLY A 52 -3.13 8.39 -1.57
CA GLY A 52 -2.05 8.68 -0.64
C GLY A 52 -1.23 9.91 -1.01
N GLY A 53 -0.23 10.19 -0.19
CA GLY A 53 0.66 11.34 -0.39
C GLY A 53 1.80 11.38 0.61
N ILE A 54 2.77 12.24 0.33
CA ILE A 54 3.88 12.54 1.23
C ILE A 54 3.53 13.84 1.98
N LYS A 55 3.59 13.77 3.31
CA LYS A 55 3.38 14.92 4.21
C LYS A 55 4.62 15.83 4.25
N PRO A 56 4.51 17.08 4.75
CA PRO A 56 5.65 18.00 4.85
C PRO A 56 6.84 17.47 5.67
N ASP A 57 6.59 16.59 6.65
CA ASP A 57 7.63 15.92 7.44
C ASP A 57 8.39 14.82 6.67
N GLY A 58 7.94 14.50 5.46
CA GLY A 58 8.47 13.44 4.59
C GLY A 58 7.91 12.05 4.87
N THR A 59 6.85 11.94 5.68
CA THR A 59 6.15 10.69 5.91
C THR A 59 5.17 10.42 4.76
N PHE A 60 5.34 9.29 4.06
CA PHE A 60 4.33 8.78 3.15
C PHE A 60 3.22 8.07 3.92
N THR A 61 1.97 8.37 3.55
CA THR A 61 0.79 7.62 3.97
C THR A 61 -0.04 7.28 2.73
N GLY A 62 -0.40 6.02 2.56
CA GLY A 62 -1.23 5.59 1.45
C GLY A 62 -2.10 4.39 1.79
N ILE A 63 -3.25 4.31 1.14
CA ILE A 63 -4.22 3.21 1.19
C ILE A 63 -4.26 2.60 -0.21
N LEU A 64 -4.14 1.28 -0.29
CA LEU A 64 -4.27 0.51 -1.53
C LEU A 64 -5.54 -0.34 -1.45
N THR A 65 -6.39 -0.23 -2.45
CA THR A 65 -7.66 -0.96 -2.55
C THR A 65 -7.56 -1.88 -3.77
N MET A 66 -7.05 -3.09 -3.55
CA MET A 66 -6.74 -4.03 -4.63
C MET A 66 -7.78 -5.14 -4.79
N LYS A 67 -8.56 -5.37 -3.74
CA LYS A 67 -9.58 -6.41 -3.65
C LYS A 67 -10.95 -5.79 -3.36
N ASP A 68 -12.01 -6.48 -3.75
CA ASP A 68 -13.38 -6.14 -3.39
C ASP A 68 -13.72 -6.55 -1.94
N LYS A 69 -14.96 -6.29 -1.53
CA LYS A 69 -15.51 -6.64 -0.21
C LYS A 69 -15.54 -8.15 0.06
N ASP A 70 -15.43 -8.97 -0.98
CA ASP A 70 -15.44 -10.43 -0.90
C ASP A 70 -14.00 -11.00 -0.94
N GLY A 71 -12.99 -10.12 -0.95
CA GLY A 71 -11.57 -10.47 -0.95
C GLY A 71 -11.01 -10.88 -2.31
N LYS A 72 -11.77 -10.73 -3.39
CA LYS A 72 -11.30 -11.02 -4.76
C LYS A 72 -10.59 -9.81 -5.34
N TYR A 73 -9.49 -10.01 -6.06
CA TYR A 73 -8.83 -8.90 -6.74
C TYR A 73 -9.78 -8.21 -7.72
N LEU A 74 -9.79 -6.88 -7.70
CA LEU A 74 -10.60 -6.06 -8.60
C LEU A 74 -10.27 -6.32 -10.08
N HIS A 75 -9.03 -6.74 -10.37
CA HIS A 75 -8.60 -7.17 -11.69
C HIS A 75 -7.36 -8.08 -11.57
N PRO A 76 -7.22 -9.15 -12.39
CA PRO A 76 -6.12 -10.13 -12.25
C PRO A 76 -4.72 -9.52 -12.44
N ASN A 77 -4.61 -8.41 -13.17
CA ASN A 77 -3.34 -7.74 -13.45
C ASN A 77 -3.02 -6.56 -12.52
N THR A 78 -3.89 -6.20 -11.57
CA THR A 78 -3.54 -5.11 -10.64
C THR A 78 -2.43 -5.55 -9.69
N ARG A 79 -1.47 -4.66 -9.45
CA ARG A 79 -0.32 -4.93 -8.58
C ARG A 79 -0.15 -3.80 -7.57
N GLY A 80 -0.18 -4.14 -6.28
CA GLY A 80 -0.03 -3.16 -5.18
C GLY A 80 1.29 -2.39 -5.28
N SER A 81 2.36 -3.06 -5.70
CA SER A 81 3.65 -2.47 -6.12
C SER A 81 3.51 -1.28 -7.02
N PHE A 82 2.78 -1.49 -8.10
CA PHE A 82 2.70 -0.50 -9.12
C PHE A 82 1.88 0.71 -8.66
N VAL A 83 0.78 0.46 -7.94
CA VAL A 83 -0.03 1.54 -7.36
C VAL A 83 0.77 2.34 -6.32
N MET A 84 1.49 1.66 -5.42
CA MET A 84 2.34 2.32 -4.42
C MET A 84 3.45 3.15 -5.06
N LYS A 85 4.12 2.59 -6.08
CA LYS A 85 5.13 3.29 -6.89
C LYS A 85 4.55 4.56 -7.49
N LEU A 86 3.38 4.46 -8.15
CA LEU A 86 2.73 5.61 -8.77
C LEU A 86 2.38 6.70 -7.75
N LEU A 87 1.88 6.35 -6.56
CA LEU A 87 1.60 7.33 -5.50
C LEU A 87 2.87 8.07 -5.08
N ILE A 88 3.95 7.34 -4.82
CA ILE A 88 5.22 7.91 -4.33
C ILE A 88 5.89 8.74 -5.42
N ASP A 89 6.06 8.20 -6.63
CA ASP A 89 6.74 8.89 -7.73
C ASP A 89 6.03 10.19 -8.09
N THR A 90 4.69 10.19 -8.10
CA THR A 90 3.90 11.39 -8.39
C THR A 90 4.10 12.49 -7.34
N GLU A 91 4.38 12.12 -6.09
CA GLU A 91 4.71 13.08 -5.04
C GLU A 91 6.16 13.57 -5.17
N LEU A 92 7.10 12.68 -5.46
CA LEU A 92 8.51 13.02 -5.70
C LEU A 92 8.68 13.95 -6.91
N GLU A 93 7.91 13.75 -7.98
CA GLU A 93 7.86 14.61 -9.18
C GLU A 93 7.45 16.06 -8.82
N THR A 94 6.76 16.28 -7.69
CA THR A 94 6.41 17.61 -7.18
C THR A 94 7.47 18.21 -6.23
N GLY A 95 8.61 17.54 -6.07
CA GLY A 95 9.73 18.01 -5.24
C GLY A 95 9.62 17.66 -3.76
N LYS A 96 8.66 16.81 -3.35
CA LYS A 96 8.55 16.37 -1.95
C LYS A 96 9.69 15.43 -1.57
N THR A 97 10.06 15.45 -0.30
CA THR A 97 11.10 14.55 0.25
C THR A 97 10.46 13.33 0.89
N PHE A 98 10.87 12.13 0.47
CA PHE A 98 10.39 10.87 1.06
C PHE A 98 11.38 10.33 2.10
N LYS A 99 11.06 10.46 3.39
CA LYS A 99 11.94 10.09 4.51
C LYS A 99 11.55 8.77 5.18
N GLN A 100 10.26 8.50 5.28
CA GLN A 100 9.73 7.28 5.92
C GLN A 100 8.35 6.93 5.37
N SER A 101 8.00 5.65 5.43
CA SER A 101 6.69 5.15 5.01
C SER A 101 5.92 4.62 6.21
N LYS A 102 4.76 5.22 6.51
CA LYS A 102 3.84 4.67 7.51
C LYS A 102 2.98 3.59 6.85
N SER A 103 3.01 2.40 7.41
CA SER A 103 2.15 1.29 6.99
C SER A 103 1.15 0.96 8.09
N LEU A 104 -0.11 0.77 7.68
CA LEU A 104 -1.18 0.19 8.49
C LEU A 104 -1.69 -1.04 7.72
N TRP A 105 -1.61 -2.21 8.35
CA TRP A 105 -2.16 -3.44 7.80
C TRP A 105 -3.22 -3.97 8.75
N VAL A 106 -4.41 -4.24 8.22
CA VAL A 106 -5.58 -4.67 8.99
C VAL A 106 -6.10 -5.96 8.39
N HIS A 107 -6.51 -6.89 9.24
CA HIS A 107 -7.16 -8.12 8.84
C HIS A 107 -8.54 -7.82 8.24
N GLY A 108 -8.85 -8.42 7.11
CA GLY A 108 -10.16 -8.30 6.50
C GLY A 108 -10.14 -8.44 4.97
N ALA A 109 -11.33 -8.58 4.41
CA ALA A 109 -11.52 -8.58 2.97
C ALA A 109 -11.17 -7.20 2.37
N GLY A 110 -10.61 -7.19 1.16
CA GLY A 110 -10.25 -5.94 0.49
C GLY A 110 -8.79 -5.46 0.71
N VAL A 111 -8.04 -6.06 1.65
CA VAL A 111 -6.74 -5.54 2.13
C VAL A 111 -5.54 -6.32 1.56
N SER A 112 -4.35 -5.68 1.60
CA SER A 112 -3.06 -6.20 1.14
C SER A 112 -2.61 -7.47 1.89
N ASP A 113 -2.00 -8.41 1.18
CA ASP A 113 -1.41 -9.66 1.71
C ASP A 113 -0.17 -9.42 2.61
N ASN A 114 0.20 -8.15 2.87
CA ASN A 114 1.31 -7.82 3.75
C ASN A 114 1.10 -8.33 5.18
N LEU A 115 -0.14 -8.26 5.72
CA LEU A 115 -0.41 -8.76 7.07
C LEU A 115 -0.23 -10.27 7.14
N ASP A 116 -0.71 -10.99 6.13
CA ASP A 116 -0.57 -12.45 6.05
C ASP A 116 0.91 -12.84 5.98
N LYS A 117 1.69 -12.17 5.11
CA LYS A 117 3.14 -12.42 5.02
C LYS A 117 3.91 -12.02 6.27
N PHE A 118 3.48 -10.97 6.95
CA PHE A 118 4.04 -10.58 8.23
C PHE A 118 3.82 -11.67 9.28
N ASN A 119 2.58 -12.13 9.46
CA ASN A 119 2.24 -13.20 10.40
C ASN A 119 2.90 -14.54 10.05
N GLU A 120 3.01 -14.89 8.76
CA GLU A 120 3.79 -16.06 8.31
C GLU A 120 5.26 -15.98 8.74
N GLY A 121 5.87 -14.79 8.67
CA GLY A 121 7.23 -14.55 9.12
C GLY A 121 7.38 -14.77 10.63
N LEU A 122 6.44 -14.24 11.42
CA LEU A 122 6.40 -14.42 12.87
C LEU A 122 6.22 -15.90 13.26
N ALA A 123 5.33 -16.62 12.57
CA ALA A 123 5.12 -18.06 12.78
C ALA A 123 6.40 -18.88 12.48
N LYS A 124 7.22 -18.44 11.52
CA LYS A 124 8.54 -19.00 11.21
C LYS A 124 9.64 -18.60 12.21
N GLY A 125 9.30 -17.84 13.25
CA GLY A 125 10.17 -17.47 14.34
C GLY A 125 10.99 -16.20 14.13
N LEU A 126 10.72 -15.44 13.07
CA LEU A 126 11.29 -14.11 12.87
C LEU A 126 10.77 -13.14 13.93
N ASN A 127 11.57 -12.12 14.25
CA ASN A 127 11.06 -10.99 15.02
C ASN A 127 10.22 -10.04 14.14
N GLU A 128 9.49 -9.12 14.76
CA GLU A 128 8.60 -8.18 14.07
C GLU A 128 9.32 -7.33 13.01
N LYS A 129 10.55 -6.87 13.27
CA LYS A 129 11.29 -6.05 12.29
C LYS A 129 11.70 -6.89 11.08
N GLU A 130 12.19 -8.10 11.31
CA GLU A 130 12.58 -9.05 10.25
C GLU A 130 11.37 -9.45 9.40
N ALA A 131 10.25 -9.81 10.03
CA ALA A 131 9.01 -10.18 9.36
C ALA A 131 8.47 -9.01 8.52
N ALA A 132 8.48 -7.79 9.05
CA ALA A 132 8.03 -6.59 8.33
C ALA A 132 8.87 -6.33 7.07
N LEU A 133 10.19 -6.48 7.16
CA LEU A 133 11.10 -6.31 6.01
C LEU A 133 10.96 -7.42 4.96
N GLN A 134 10.41 -8.58 5.32
CA GLN A 134 10.10 -9.66 4.37
C GLN A 134 8.75 -9.50 3.67
N THR A 135 7.89 -8.58 4.12
CA THR A 135 6.65 -8.27 3.41
C THR A 135 6.92 -7.67 2.04
N TRP A 136 5.93 -7.75 1.16
CA TRP A 136 6.02 -7.19 -0.17
C TRP A 136 6.32 -5.68 -0.13
N SER A 137 5.65 -4.92 0.76
CA SER A 137 5.95 -3.50 0.97
C SER A 137 7.36 -3.26 1.51
N GLY A 138 7.81 -4.06 2.48
CA GLY A 138 9.16 -3.94 3.04
C GLY A 138 10.25 -4.17 2.00
N GLN A 139 10.14 -5.24 1.21
CA GLN A 139 11.08 -5.56 0.14
C GLN A 139 11.12 -4.48 -0.94
N TRP A 140 9.94 -3.99 -1.35
CA TRP A 140 9.87 -2.94 -2.38
C TRP A 140 10.50 -1.63 -1.89
N LEU A 141 10.17 -1.19 -0.68
CA LEU A 141 10.70 0.05 -0.09
C LEU A 141 12.23 -0.04 0.10
N LYS A 142 12.73 -1.21 0.50
CA LYS A 142 14.19 -1.46 0.58
C LYS A 142 14.84 -1.33 -0.80
N ALA A 143 14.30 -1.99 -1.82
CA ALA A 143 14.89 -2.04 -3.15
C ALA A 143 14.89 -0.69 -3.88
N HIS A 144 13.85 0.13 -3.69
CA HIS A 144 13.65 1.37 -4.46
C HIS A 144 14.00 2.64 -3.70
N HIS A 145 13.93 2.61 -2.37
CA HIS A 145 14.18 3.78 -1.53
C HIS A 145 15.17 3.51 -0.40
N GLY A 146 15.78 2.33 -0.31
CA GLY A 146 16.78 2.01 0.71
C GLY A 146 16.22 1.87 2.13
N PHE A 147 14.89 1.79 2.30
CA PHE A 147 14.29 1.67 3.63
C PHE A 147 14.52 0.26 4.17
N ASN A 148 15.53 0.13 5.02
CA ASN A 148 16.09 -1.14 5.50
C ASN A 148 15.76 -1.41 6.99
N ALA A 149 15.00 -0.53 7.64
CA ALA A 149 14.65 -0.66 9.06
C ALA A 149 13.19 -0.31 9.35
N VAL A 150 12.72 -0.79 10.51
CA VAL A 150 11.34 -0.65 11.00
C VAL A 150 11.34 -0.17 12.45
N LYS A 151 10.49 0.81 12.75
CA LYS A 151 10.31 1.38 14.10
C LYS A 151 8.83 1.60 14.43
N ASP A 152 8.57 1.91 15.69
CA ASP A 152 7.25 2.26 16.24
C ASP A 152 6.18 1.23 15.88
N LEU A 153 6.52 -0.05 15.96
CA LEU A 153 5.61 -1.14 15.67
C LEU A 153 4.65 -1.38 16.83
N HIS A 154 3.36 -1.29 16.55
CA HIS A 154 2.30 -1.53 17.53
C HIS A 154 1.03 -2.00 16.81
N GLY A 155 0.09 -2.61 17.53
CA GLY A 155 -1.13 -3.12 16.94
C GLY A 155 -1.88 -4.10 17.84
N THR A 156 -2.95 -4.67 17.30
CA THR A 156 -3.79 -5.67 17.97
C THR A 156 -3.33 -7.06 17.56
N PHE A 157 -3.09 -7.93 18.54
CA PHE A 157 -2.65 -9.30 18.31
C PHE A 157 -3.24 -10.27 19.34
N GLN A 158 -3.22 -11.54 18.97
CA GLN A 158 -3.41 -12.67 19.87
C GLN A 158 -2.12 -13.50 19.93
N GLU A 159 -1.89 -14.21 21.03
CA GLU A 159 -0.78 -15.16 21.11
C GLU A 159 -1.21 -16.50 20.52
N GLU A 160 -0.37 -17.04 19.63
CA GLU A 160 -0.55 -18.36 19.02
C GLU A 160 0.73 -19.18 19.18
N LYS A 161 0.63 -20.49 18.96
CA LYS A 161 1.80 -21.37 18.90
C LYS A 161 2.03 -21.81 17.46
N ASN A 162 3.28 -21.76 17.02
CA ASN A 162 3.66 -22.31 15.71
C ASN A 162 3.74 -23.85 15.75
N GLU A 163 4.06 -24.48 14.62
CA GLU A 163 4.18 -25.95 14.48
C GLU A 163 5.21 -26.57 15.46
N THR A 164 6.19 -25.79 15.90
CA THR A 164 7.21 -26.21 16.88
C THR A 164 6.81 -25.95 18.34
N GLY A 165 5.59 -25.45 18.59
CA GLY A 165 5.08 -25.11 19.92
C GLY A 165 5.58 -23.78 20.49
N LYS A 166 6.36 -23.00 19.73
CA LYS A 166 6.86 -21.67 20.14
C LYS A 166 5.74 -20.64 20.02
N SER A 167 5.52 -19.89 21.10
CA SER A 167 4.56 -18.78 21.08
C SER A 167 5.04 -17.64 20.17
N TYR A 168 4.12 -17.06 19.41
CA TYR A 168 4.33 -15.87 18.59
C TYR A 168 3.08 -14.98 18.62
N LYS A 169 3.25 -13.70 18.27
CA LYS A 169 2.13 -12.77 18.15
C LYS A 169 1.52 -12.90 16.75
N HIS A 170 0.23 -13.24 16.69
CA HIS A 170 -0.55 -13.18 15.46
C HIS A 170 -1.32 -11.87 15.44
N TYR A 171 -0.94 -10.95 14.55
CA TYR A 171 -1.55 -9.63 14.46
C TYR A 171 -2.83 -9.65 13.63
N THR A 172 -3.89 -9.01 14.14
CA THR A 172 -5.11 -8.68 13.38
C THR A 172 -5.06 -7.24 12.85
N GLU A 173 -4.19 -6.41 13.43
CA GLU A 173 -3.89 -5.07 12.95
C GLU A 173 -2.47 -4.71 13.36
N VAL A 174 -1.67 -4.13 12.47
CA VAL A 174 -0.34 -3.60 12.80
C VAL A 174 -0.06 -2.28 12.10
N VAL A 175 0.50 -1.34 12.87
CA VAL A 175 1.03 -0.06 12.40
C VAL A 175 2.54 -0.06 12.59
N MET A 176 3.27 0.43 11.60
CA MET A 176 4.73 0.55 11.66
C MET A 176 5.26 1.62 10.71
N PHE A 177 6.52 2.01 10.90
CA PHE A 177 7.23 2.94 10.02
C PHE A 177 8.47 2.29 9.43
N PHE A 178 8.56 2.28 8.10
CA PHE A 178 9.76 1.93 7.35
C PHE A 178 10.62 3.18 7.13
N TYR A 179 11.93 3.07 7.35
CA TYR A 179 12.86 4.17 7.20
C TYR A 179 14.26 3.68 6.78
N LYS A 180 15.13 4.62 6.40
CA LYS A 180 16.56 4.36 6.20
C LYS A 180 17.27 4.41 7.54
N ASP A 181 17.88 3.31 7.94
CA ASP A 181 18.87 3.33 8.99
C ASP A 181 20.21 3.71 8.37
N ASP A 182 20.54 5.00 8.47
CA ASP A 182 21.81 5.56 7.99
C ASP A 182 22.97 5.24 8.97
N GLN A 183 22.80 4.27 9.87
CA GLN A 183 23.90 3.68 10.64
C GLN A 183 24.77 2.81 9.72
N SER A 184 25.61 3.49 8.94
CA SER A 184 26.80 2.94 8.28
C SER A 184 28.00 3.79 8.64
#